data_AF-A0A1H3FLI5-F1
#
_entry.id   AF-A0A1H3FLI5-F1
#
_cell.length_a   1.000
_cell.length_b   1.000
_cell.length_c   1.000
_cell.angle_alpha   90.00
_cell.angle_beta   90.00
_cell.angle_gamma   90.00
#
_symmetry.space_group_name_H-M   'P 1'
#
loop_
_entity.id
_entity.type
_entity.pdbx_description
1 polymer ?
#
loop_
_entity_poly.entity_id
_entity_poly.type
_entity_poly.pdbx_seq_one_letter_code
_entity_poly.pdbx_strand_id
1 'polypeptide(L)'
;MNNRAKKELLFKIYSENFKYIKDNSSLKNNFEKDFGCYCPICLIYFEKADLFDKINPLTIEHNPPQSLGGKGSVLTCKKCNSEAGHKIDNEILNKLLEIDAVNFKPNAEIKTQFFNDSTEGKGVNANIKIDKDRKIIINIDSKNNNPKTQQNFLNSEVHEYKSPFFSDNLIDTGWTKKLKFTFKKPKKANERLATISLLKIAYLMAFEKLGHLYLFNKNAEIVREQIKFPDKEIIKNPFWINYKFPDNILGVNIITKPRELRSILVVYDLKTKSDTYRIAICIPGFSEDDDKIYENINEKLCKGESFENVEVNNYINSEYKIKNLEDTFLLVNFWESFVEKQ
;
A
#
# COMPACT_ATOMS: atom_id res chain seq x y z
N MET A 1 -13.94 -14.35 16.00
CA MET A 1 -12.76 -15.22 16.24
C MET A 1 -11.66 -14.37 16.84
N ASN A 2 -11.02 -14.80 17.94
CA ASN A 2 -9.90 -14.06 18.54
C ASN A 2 -8.61 -14.18 17.68
N ASN A 3 -7.62 -13.32 17.92
CA ASN A 3 -6.38 -13.30 17.12
C ASN A 3 -5.59 -14.61 17.19
N ARG A 4 -5.65 -15.32 18.33
CA ARG A 4 -4.97 -16.61 18.51
C ARG A 4 -5.55 -17.68 17.58
N ALA A 5 -6.85 -17.90 17.64
CA ALA A 5 -7.55 -18.85 16.77
C ALA A 5 -7.39 -18.49 15.29
N LYS A 6 -7.35 -17.19 14.95
CA LYS A 6 -7.08 -16.73 13.59
C LYS A 6 -5.68 -17.12 13.10
N LYS A 7 -4.65 -16.92 13.93
CA LYS A 7 -3.27 -17.34 13.60
C LYS A 7 -3.19 -18.84 13.39
N GLU A 8 -3.76 -19.63 14.31
CA GLU A 8 -3.75 -21.08 14.22
C GLU A 8 -4.48 -21.59 12.96
N LEU A 9 -5.60 -20.96 12.59
CA LEU A 9 -6.34 -21.27 11.36
C LEU A 9 -5.50 -20.95 10.10
N LEU A 10 -4.93 -19.75 10.02
CA LEU A 10 -4.09 -19.37 8.87
C LEU A 10 -2.86 -20.27 8.75
N PHE A 11 -2.22 -20.61 9.87
CA PHE A 11 -1.07 -21.51 9.90
C PHE A 11 -1.44 -22.89 9.37
N LYS A 12 -2.59 -23.43 9.80
CA LYS A 12 -3.10 -24.71 9.30
C LYS A 12 -3.31 -24.67 7.78
N ILE A 13 -4.02 -23.67 7.28
CA ILE A 13 -4.30 -23.51 5.83
C ILE A 13 -3.00 -23.47 5.03
N TYR A 14 -2.05 -22.64 5.45
CA TYR A 14 -0.78 -22.51 4.72
C TYR A 14 0.07 -23.78 4.82
N SER A 15 0.06 -24.47 5.96
CA SER A 15 0.80 -25.72 6.12
C SER A 15 0.23 -26.87 5.29
N GLU A 16 -1.10 -26.98 5.22
CA GLU A 16 -1.79 -27.96 4.37
C GLU A 16 -1.52 -27.68 2.88
N ASN A 17 -1.60 -26.42 2.48
CA ASN A 17 -1.28 -25.99 1.12
C ASN A 17 0.20 -26.27 0.77
N PHE A 18 1.15 -25.98 1.67
CA PHE A 18 2.56 -26.31 1.46
C PHE A 18 2.77 -27.81 1.27
N LYS A 19 2.24 -28.62 2.20
CA LYS A 19 2.37 -30.07 2.16
C LYS A 19 1.83 -30.62 0.84
N TYR A 20 0.62 -30.20 0.44
CA TYR A 20 0.01 -30.64 -0.81
C TYR A 20 0.88 -30.31 -2.03
N ILE A 21 1.42 -29.10 -2.10
CA ILE A 21 2.31 -28.68 -3.21
C ILE A 21 3.61 -29.49 -3.20
N LYS A 22 4.23 -29.66 -2.03
CA LYS A 22 5.44 -30.47 -1.87
C LYS A 22 5.21 -31.90 -2.36
N ASP A 23 4.12 -32.54 -1.93
CA ASP A 23 3.83 -33.95 -2.22
C ASP A 23 3.49 -34.21 -3.70
N ASN A 24 2.99 -33.19 -4.41
CA ASN A 24 2.49 -33.28 -5.79
C ASN A 24 3.31 -32.46 -6.81
N SER A 25 4.55 -32.09 -6.48
CA SER A 25 5.44 -31.38 -7.40
C SER A 25 6.89 -31.88 -7.28
N SER A 26 7.78 -31.34 -8.10
CA SER A 26 9.23 -31.60 -8.03
C SER A 26 9.85 -31.16 -6.70
N LEU A 27 9.14 -30.41 -5.85
CA LEU A 27 9.61 -29.95 -4.56
C LEU A 27 9.69 -31.05 -3.48
N LYS A 28 9.11 -32.23 -3.72
CA LYS A 28 9.05 -33.33 -2.75
C LYS A 28 10.39 -33.66 -2.09
N ASN A 29 11.45 -33.68 -2.89
CA ASN A 29 12.81 -34.02 -2.45
C ASN A 29 13.63 -32.81 -2.00
N ASN A 30 13.12 -31.59 -2.20
CA ASN A 30 13.85 -30.34 -1.90
C ASN A 30 13.61 -29.84 -0.47
N PHE A 31 12.64 -30.41 0.23
CA PHE A 31 12.27 -30.01 1.58
C PHE A 31 12.18 -31.21 2.51
N GLU A 32 12.96 -31.19 3.59
CA GLU A 32 12.93 -32.24 4.61
C GLU A 32 11.67 -32.18 5.48
N LYS A 33 11.07 -30.99 5.63
CA LYS A 33 9.95 -30.75 6.54
C LYS A 33 8.60 -31.01 5.86
N ASP A 34 7.68 -31.65 6.57
CA ASP A 34 6.38 -32.08 6.02
C ASP A 34 5.21 -31.17 6.38
N PHE A 35 5.31 -30.37 7.45
CA PHE A 35 4.19 -29.55 7.92
C PHE A 35 4.64 -28.29 8.65
N GLY A 36 4.37 -27.15 8.03
CA GLY A 36 4.68 -25.81 8.50
C GLY A 36 4.48 -24.83 7.35
N CYS A 37 4.77 -23.56 7.57
CA CYS A 37 4.64 -22.56 6.52
C CYS A 37 5.86 -21.66 6.42
N TYR A 38 6.03 -21.07 5.24
CA TYR A 38 7.08 -20.11 4.99
C TYR A 38 6.55 -18.70 5.16
N CYS A 39 7.34 -17.82 5.77
CA CYS A 39 7.04 -16.40 5.70
C CYS A 39 7.14 -15.94 4.24
N PRO A 40 6.10 -15.32 3.66
CA PRO A 40 6.06 -15.01 2.24
C PRO A 40 7.09 -13.96 1.82
N ILE A 41 7.62 -13.19 2.77
CA ILE A 41 8.64 -12.17 2.52
C ILE A 41 10.02 -12.80 2.61
N CYS A 42 10.42 -13.38 3.76
CA CYS A 42 11.79 -13.84 3.98
C CYS A 42 12.10 -15.26 3.51
N LEU A 43 11.09 -16.10 3.25
CA LEU A 43 11.23 -17.55 2.99
C LEU A 43 11.85 -18.33 4.15
N ILE A 44 11.81 -17.80 5.37
CA ILE A 44 12.12 -18.59 6.57
C ILE A 44 10.93 -19.52 6.85
N TYR A 45 11.24 -20.79 7.12
CA TYR A 45 10.27 -21.81 7.51
C TYR A 45 9.89 -21.68 8.99
N PHE A 46 8.62 -21.94 9.29
CA PHE A 46 8.06 -21.86 10.63
C PHE A 46 7.20 -23.10 10.93
N GLU A 47 7.40 -23.66 12.11
CA GLU A 47 6.60 -24.74 12.68
C GLU A 47 5.52 -24.17 13.61
N LYS A 48 4.63 -25.05 14.09
CA LYS A 48 3.51 -24.64 14.96
C LYS A 48 3.98 -23.98 16.26
N ALA A 49 5.12 -24.40 16.79
CA ALA A 49 5.73 -23.82 17.98
C ALA A 49 6.08 -22.34 17.77
N ASP A 50 6.42 -21.94 16.55
CA ASP A 50 6.85 -20.57 16.24
C ASP A 50 5.70 -19.57 16.15
N LEU A 51 4.44 -20.01 16.22
CA LEU A 51 3.28 -19.09 16.26
C LEU A 51 3.34 -18.14 17.46
N PHE A 52 3.96 -18.57 18.54
CA PHE A 52 4.04 -17.87 19.82
C PHE A 52 5.47 -17.78 20.36
N ASP A 53 6.47 -17.97 19.50
CA ASP A 53 7.87 -17.76 19.86
C ASP A 53 8.11 -16.35 20.43
N LYS A 54 9.10 -16.22 21.31
CA LYS A 54 9.39 -14.94 21.98
C LYS A 54 10.21 -13.99 21.12
N ILE A 55 11.04 -14.51 20.22
CA ILE A 55 12.02 -13.73 19.47
C ILE A 55 11.41 -13.25 18.16
N ASN A 56 10.94 -14.17 17.31
CA ASN A 56 10.41 -13.85 15.98
C ASN A 56 9.17 -14.68 15.63
N PRO A 57 8.05 -14.51 16.34
CA PRO A 57 6.85 -15.28 16.09
C PRO A 57 6.23 -14.94 14.74
N LEU A 58 5.39 -15.84 14.22
CA LEU A 58 4.45 -15.50 13.16
C LEU A 58 3.40 -14.51 13.68
N THR A 59 3.13 -13.48 12.89
CA THR A 59 2.19 -12.39 13.19
C THR A 59 1.16 -12.26 12.08
N ILE A 60 -0.01 -11.73 12.42
CA ILE A 60 -1.04 -11.42 11.41
C ILE A 60 -0.64 -10.09 10.78
N GLU A 61 -0.38 -10.11 9.48
CA GLU A 61 -0.09 -8.90 8.71
C GLU A 61 -1.37 -8.33 8.11
N HIS A 62 -1.56 -7.02 8.30
CA HIS A 62 -2.66 -6.29 7.69
C HIS A 62 -2.29 -5.94 6.27
N ASN A 63 -3.11 -6.37 5.32
CA ASN A 63 -2.87 -6.09 3.92
C ASN A 63 -4.14 -5.63 3.20
N PRO A 64 -4.23 -4.38 2.72
CA PRO A 64 -3.32 -3.25 2.97
C PRO A 64 -3.05 -2.95 4.47
N PRO A 65 -2.13 -2.05 4.83
CA PRO A 65 -1.95 -1.63 6.22
C PRO A 65 -3.26 -1.20 6.88
N GLN A 66 -3.41 -1.45 8.18
CA GLN A 66 -4.63 -1.12 8.92
C GLN A 66 -4.98 0.37 8.85
N SER A 67 -3.96 1.24 8.85
CA SER A 67 -4.10 2.70 8.69
C SER A 67 -4.72 3.10 7.36
N LEU A 68 -4.68 2.23 6.36
CA LEU A 68 -5.26 2.39 5.03
C LEU A 68 -6.50 1.51 4.81
N GLY A 69 -7.11 1.02 5.90
CA GLY A 69 -8.38 0.29 5.87
C GLY A 69 -8.25 -1.20 5.58
N GLY A 70 -7.04 -1.75 5.53
CA GLY A 70 -6.87 -3.19 5.29
C GLY A 70 -7.07 -4.04 6.54
N LYS A 71 -7.07 -5.36 6.32
CA LYS A 71 -7.44 -6.37 7.32
C LYS A 71 -6.29 -7.35 7.47
N GLY A 72 -6.14 -7.89 8.68
CA GLY A 72 -5.17 -8.94 8.95
C GLY A 72 -5.53 -10.22 8.23
N SER A 73 -4.79 -10.66 7.21
CA SER A 73 -5.19 -11.82 6.40
C SER A 73 -4.06 -12.80 6.08
N VAL A 74 -2.80 -12.37 6.26
CA VAL A 74 -1.61 -13.18 5.95
C VAL A 74 -0.76 -13.39 7.20
N LEU A 75 -0.02 -14.49 7.26
CA LEU A 75 1.01 -14.72 8.27
C LEU A 75 2.38 -14.34 7.74
N THR A 76 3.08 -13.48 8.47
CA THR A 76 4.48 -13.13 8.24
C THR A 76 5.25 -13.14 9.56
N CYS A 77 6.57 -13.32 9.51
CA CYS A 77 7.37 -13.24 10.74
C CYS A 77 7.39 -11.80 11.27
N LYS A 78 7.44 -11.66 12.59
CA LYS A 78 7.43 -10.36 13.29
C LYS A 78 8.48 -9.40 12.72
N LYS A 79 9.69 -9.90 12.43
CA LYS A 79 10.77 -9.10 11.84
C LYS A 79 10.34 -8.45 10.53
N CYS A 80 9.85 -9.22 9.55
CA CYS A 80 9.41 -8.70 8.26
C CYS A 80 8.25 -7.73 8.39
N ASN A 81 7.25 -8.07 9.21
CA ASN A 81 6.07 -7.23 9.44
C ASN A 81 6.46 -5.85 10.02
N SER A 82 7.28 -5.86 11.08
CA SER A 82 7.75 -4.62 11.73
C SER A 82 8.65 -3.79 10.81
N GLU A 83 9.66 -4.40 10.18
CA GLU A 83 10.60 -3.68 9.30
C GLU A 83 9.88 -3.03 8.12
N ALA A 84 8.98 -3.77 7.46
CA ALA A 84 8.20 -3.24 6.34
C ALA A 84 7.23 -2.14 6.79
N GLY A 85 6.58 -2.31 7.95
CA GLY A 85 5.70 -1.30 8.52
C GLY A 85 6.41 0.04 8.76
N HIS A 86 7.63 -0.01 9.29
CA HIS A 86 8.40 1.21 9.59
C HIS A 86 9.01 1.86 8.34
N LYS A 87 9.58 1.06 7.43
CA LYS A 87 10.36 1.57 6.30
C LYS A 87 9.54 1.86 5.04
N ILE A 88 8.50 1.07 4.78
CA ILE A 88 7.82 1.03 3.48
C ILE A 88 6.36 1.49 3.62
N ASP A 89 5.59 0.89 4.53
CA ASP A 89 4.13 1.14 4.61
C ASP A 89 3.75 2.54 5.10
N ASN A 90 4.61 3.17 5.89
CA ASN A 90 4.41 4.57 6.28
C ASN A 90 4.51 5.53 5.08
N GLU A 91 5.32 5.21 4.07
CA GLU A 91 5.55 6.11 2.94
C GLU A 91 4.33 6.17 2.02
N ILE A 92 3.59 5.07 1.83
CA ILE A 92 2.33 5.12 1.07
C ILE A 92 1.24 5.89 1.82
N LEU A 93 1.14 5.74 3.15
CA LEU A 93 0.21 6.53 3.96
C LEU A 93 0.54 8.03 3.83
N ASN A 94 1.81 8.40 4.00
CA ASN A 94 2.26 9.77 3.87
C ASN A 94 1.97 10.32 2.47
N LYS A 95 2.18 9.52 1.41
CA LYS A 95 1.90 9.94 0.04
C LYS A 95 0.41 10.22 -0.19
N LEU A 96 -0.49 9.37 0.31
CA LEU A 96 -1.93 9.58 0.17
C LEU A 96 -2.42 10.79 0.98
N LEU A 97 -1.89 10.98 2.20
CA LEU A 97 -2.18 12.17 3.01
C LEU A 97 -1.65 13.45 2.36
N GLU A 98 -0.48 13.40 1.70
CA GLU A 98 0.05 14.51 0.90
C GLU A 98 -0.89 14.86 -0.27
N ILE A 99 -1.38 13.85 -1.00
CA ILE A 99 -2.33 14.03 -2.11
C ILE A 99 -3.65 14.62 -1.60
N ASP A 100 -4.19 14.11 -0.49
CA ASP A 100 -5.40 14.63 0.15
C ASP A 100 -5.25 16.11 0.51
N ALA A 101 -4.12 16.45 1.13
CA ALA A 101 -3.78 17.79 1.59
C ALA A 101 -3.63 18.79 0.43
N VAL A 102 -2.84 18.45 -0.59
CA VAL A 102 -2.58 19.32 -1.75
C VAL A 102 -3.85 19.59 -2.55
N ASN A 103 -4.76 18.61 -2.62
CA ASN A 103 -6.03 18.74 -3.32
C ASN A 103 -7.17 19.32 -2.46
N PHE A 104 -6.86 19.81 -1.25
CA PHE A 104 -7.85 20.35 -0.31
C PHE A 104 -9.06 19.43 -0.10
N LYS A 105 -8.82 18.12 0.02
CA LYS A 105 -9.89 17.14 0.18
C LYS A 105 -10.58 17.31 1.55
N PRO A 106 -11.91 17.12 1.64
CA PRO A 106 -12.61 17.12 2.91
C PRO A 106 -12.01 16.13 3.91
N ASN A 107 -11.89 16.54 5.17
CA ASN A 107 -11.26 15.79 6.27
C ASN A 107 -9.73 15.57 6.15
N ALA A 108 -9.07 16.16 5.15
CA ALA A 108 -7.62 16.14 5.07
C ALA A 108 -7.01 16.92 6.25
N GLU A 109 -5.87 16.44 6.72
CA GLU A 109 -5.21 16.94 7.93
C GLU A 109 -3.71 17.08 7.68
N ILE A 110 -3.17 18.27 7.95
CA ILE A 110 -1.77 18.60 7.76
C ILE A 110 -1.18 19.02 9.10
N LYS A 111 -0.30 18.18 9.63
CA LYS A 111 0.53 18.54 10.79
C LYS A 111 1.74 19.33 10.30
N THR A 112 1.94 20.52 10.82
CA THR A 112 3.04 21.40 10.43
C THR A 112 3.47 22.30 11.58
N GLN A 113 4.46 23.15 11.32
CA GLN A 113 4.91 24.19 12.21
C GLN A 113 4.77 25.54 11.52
N PHE A 114 4.24 26.52 12.24
CA PHE A 114 4.14 27.89 11.77
C PHE A 114 5.27 28.74 12.33
N PHE A 115 5.81 29.60 11.48
CA PHE A 115 6.95 30.46 11.78
C PHE A 115 6.62 31.89 11.41
N ASN A 116 6.95 32.80 12.32
CA ASN A 116 7.07 34.24 12.07
C ASN A 116 8.09 34.83 13.06
N ASP A 117 8.32 36.14 13.00
CA ASP A 117 9.32 36.83 13.82
C ASP A 117 9.12 36.58 15.32
N SER A 118 7.88 36.49 15.78
CA SER A 118 7.54 36.26 17.20
C SER A 118 7.88 34.85 17.71
N THR A 119 8.13 33.90 16.80
CA THR A 119 8.50 32.52 17.15
C THR A 119 9.99 32.31 17.36
N GLU A 120 10.84 33.30 17.02
CA GLU A 120 12.30 33.22 17.15
C GLU A 120 12.90 31.95 16.50
N GLY A 121 12.32 31.50 15.38
CA GLY A 121 12.76 30.28 14.68
C GLY A 121 12.37 28.95 15.35
N LYS A 122 11.77 28.96 16.56
CA LYS A 122 11.32 27.75 17.27
C LYS A 122 10.06 27.14 16.63
N GLY A 123 9.24 28.00 16.02
CA GLY A 123 7.96 27.66 15.42
C GLY A 123 6.89 27.28 16.45
N VAL A 124 5.64 27.18 15.99
CA VAL A 124 4.52 26.63 16.76
C VAL A 124 3.88 25.46 16.02
N ASN A 125 3.78 24.32 16.70
CA ASN A 125 3.10 23.12 16.22
C ASN A 125 1.63 23.44 15.97
N ALA A 126 1.18 23.16 14.76
CA ALA A 126 -0.15 23.46 14.28
C ALA A 126 -0.70 22.30 13.44
N ASN A 127 -2.02 22.28 13.34
CA ASN A 127 -2.75 21.34 12.52
C ASN A 127 -3.71 22.09 11.61
N ILE A 128 -3.54 21.95 10.30
CA ILE A 128 -4.45 22.49 9.31
C ILE A 128 -5.41 21.36 8.93
N LYS A 129 -6.70 21.55 9.21
CA LYS A 129 -7.75 20.61 8.86
C LYS A 129 -8.67 21.24 7.82
N ILE A 130 -9.00 20.49 6.78
CA ILE A 130 -10.05 20.85 5.85
C ILE A 130 -11.33 20.15 6.32
N ASP A 131 -12.37 20.90 6.64
CA ASP A 131 -13.64 20.32 7.07
C ASP A 131 -14.50 19.83 5.89
N LYS A 132 -15.72 19.37 6.18
CA LYS A 132 -16.65 18.86 5.17
C LYS A 132 -17.12 19.94 4.18
N ASP A 133 -17.15 21.20 4.61
CA ASP A 133 -17.54 22.36 3.81
C ASP A 133 -16.34 22.99 3.07
N ARG A 134 -15.18 22.32 3.10
CA ARG A 134 -13.89 22.80 2.57
C ARG A 134 -13.36 24.05 3.27
N LYS A 135 -13.81 24.34 4.49
CA LYS A 135 -13.23 25.41 5.31
C LYS A 135 -11.90 24.92 5.87
N ILE A 136 -10.91 25.80 5.83
CA ILE A 136 -9.59 25.56 6.40
C ILE A 136 -9.63 25.98 7.87
N ILE A 137 -9.49 25.00 8.76
CA ILE A 137 -9.44 25.19 10.20
C ILE A 137 -7.98 25.03 10.63
N ILE A 138 -7.45 26.08 11.24
CA ILE A 138 -6.10 26.10 11.79
C ILE A 138 -6.20 25.93 13.31
N ASN A 139 -5.62 24.85 13.83
CA ASN A 139 -5.53 24.59 15.26
C ASN A 139 -4.07 24.67 15.71
N ILE A 140 -3.76 25.62 16.59
CA ILE A 140 -2.45 25.68 17.25
C ILE A 140 -2.49 24.74 18.46
N ASP A 141 -1.57 23.77 18.51
CA ASP A 141 -1.58 22.73 19.54
C ASP A 141 -1.13 23.31 20.89
N SER A 142 -2.03 23.43 21.86
CA SER A 142 -1.71 23.99 23.17
C SER A 142 -0.88 23.06 24.07
N LYS A 143 -0.83 21.76 23.76
CA LYS A 143 -0.12 20.77 24.59
C LYS A 143 1.32 20.59 24.15
N ASN A 144 1.56 20.65 22.84
CA ASN A 144 2.86 20.36 22.24
C ASN A 144 3.67 21.61 21.89
N ASN A 145 3.31 22.78 22.42
CA ASN A 145 4.03 24.03 22.21
C ASN A 145 4.59 24.59 23.51
N ASN A 146 5.68 25.36 23.40
CA ASN A 146 6.11 26.22 24.49
C ASN A 146 5.03 27.31 24.70
N PRO A 147 4.46 27.47 25.90
CA PRO A 147 3.35 28.41 26.13
C PRO A 147 3.68 29.86 25.77
N LYS A 148 4.92 30.30 26.04
CA LYS A 148 5.37 31.67 25.74
C LYS A 148 5.48 31.89 24.23
N THR A 149 6.10 30.95 23.50
CA THR A 149 6.20 31.02 22.04
C THR A 149 4.82 30.99 21.38
N GLN A 150 3.91 30.15 21.88
CA GLN A 150 2.53 30.10 21.40
C GLN A 150 1.80 31.42 21.62
N GLN A 151 1.89 32.00 22.82
CA GLN A 151 1.22 33.26 23.12
C GLN A 151 1.76 34.41 22.26
N ASN A 152 3.09 34.47 22.08
CA ASN A 152 3.73 35.44 21.21
C ASN A 152 3.22 35.32 19.77
N PHE A 153 3.10 34.09 19.26
CA PHE A 153 2.56 33.83 17.92
C PHE A 153 1.12 34.34 17.78
N LEU A 154 0.24 34.01 18.72
CA LEU A 154 -1.15 34.45 18.68
C LEU A 154 -1.29 35.98 18.80
N ASN A 155 -0.42 36.62 19.59
CA ASN A 155 -0.41 38.07 19.79
C ASN A 155 0.27 38.85 18.66
N SER A 156 0.86 38.17 17.67
CA SER A 156 1.55 38.80 16.53
C SER A 156 0.59 39.25 15.42
N GLU A 157 -0.73 39.19 15.65
CA GLU A 157 -1.72 39.72 14.73
C GLU A 157 -1.60 41.24 14.56
N VAL A 158 -1.64 41.70 13.31
CA VAL A 158 -1.62 43.12 12.97
C VAL A 158 -3.04 43.55 12.57
N HIS A 159 -3.45 44.73 13.03
CA HIS A 159 -4.72 45.33 12.64
C HIS A 159 -4.48 46.27 11.45
N GLU A 160 -5.19 46.05 10.36
CA GLU A 160 -5.09 46.83 9.12
C GLU A 160 -6.48 47.38 8.78
N TYR A 161 -6.61 48.70 8.63
CA TYR A 161 -7.85 49.33 8.20
C TYR A 161 -7.86 49.52 6.68
N LYS A 162 -8.83 48.90 6.00
CA LYS A 162 -9.07 49.08 4.56
C LYS A 162 -10.18 50.10 4.35
N SER A 163 -9.82 51.25 3.79
CA SER A 163 -10.78 52.34 3.51
C SER A 163 -11.77 51.94 2.41
N PRO A 164 -13.08 52.21 2.59
CA PRO A 164 -14.08 52.00 1.54
C PRO A 164 -13.84 52.80 0.26
N PHE A 165 -13.14 53.92 0.36
CA PHE A 165 -12.85 54.79 -0.79
C PHE A 165 -11.75 54.27 -1.72
N PHE A 166 -10.95 53.30 -1.26
CA PHE A 166 -9.79 52.78 -1.99
C PHE A 166 -9.85 51.25 -2.16
N SER A 167 -11.01 50.63 -1.94
CA SER A 167 -11.22 49.19 -2.09
C SER A 167 -12.16 48.89 -3.25
N ASP A 168 -11.73 48.02 -4.16
CA ASP A 168 -12.56 47.50 -5.26
C ASP A 168 -13.64 46.52 -4.76
N ASN A 169 -13.57 46.08 -3.49
CA ASN A 169 -14.54 45.16 -2.89
C ASN A 169 -15.01 45.69 -1.53
N LEU A 170 -16.27 46.12 -1.45
CA LEU A 170 -16.88 46.71 -0.24
C LEU A 170 -16.97 45.72 0.93
N ILE A 171 -16.99 44.41 0.63
CA ILE A 171 -17.00 43.34 1.64
C ILE A 171 -15.68 43.30 2.45
N ASP A 172 -14.60 43.86 1.88
CA ASP A 172 -13.25 43.80 2.43
C ASP A 172 -12.83 45.12 3.10
N THR A 173 -13.80 45.96 3.50
CA THR A 173 -13.58 47.29 4.10
C THR A 173 -13.71 47.27 5.62
N GLY A 174 -13.02 48.18 6.31
CA GLY A 174 -12.99 48.26 7.77
C GLY A 174 -11.73 47.68 8.41
N TRP A 175 -11.78 47.45 9.73
CA TRP A 175 -10.68 46.86 10.48
C TRP A 175 -10.58 45.36 10.22
N THR A 176 -9.43 44.92 9.73
CA THR A 176 -9.12 43.52 9.49
C THR A 176 -7.97 43.08 10.38
N LYS A 177 -8.04 41.85 10.88
CA LYS A 177 -6.94 41.20 11.59
C LYS A 177 -6.14 40.37 10.62
N LYS A 178 -4.82 40.53 10.63
CA LYS A 178 -3.90 39.85 9.72
C LYS A 178 -2.81 39.17 10.52
N LEU A 179 -2.73 37.85 10.37
CA LEU A 179 -1.64 37.05 10.92
C LEU A 179 -0.75 36.59 9.76
N LYS A 180 0.49 37.08 9.72
CA LYS A 180 1.49 36.63 8.74
C LYS A 180 2.32 35.51 9.35
N PHE A 181 2.40 34.40 8.64
CA PHE A 181 3.24 33.27 9.00
C PHE A 181 3.66 32.50 7.75
N THR A 182 4.72 31.72 7.91
CA THR A 182 5.15 30.71 6.94
C THR A 182 5.02 29.35 7.59
N PHE A 183 4.90 28.31 6.79
CA PHE A 183 4.90 26.95 7.30
C PHE A 183 5.68 26.06 6.35
N LYS A 184 6.29 25.02 6.91
CA LYS A 184 6.99 24.04 6.09
C LYS A 184 5.95 23.21 5.35
N LYS A 185 6.12 23.11 4.02
CA LYS A 185 5.39 22.12 3.23
C LYS A 185 5.56 20.75 3.89
N PRO A 186 4.50 19.91 3.95
CA PRO A 186 4.63 18.55 4.47
C PRO A 186 5.83 17.85 3.84
N LYS A 187 6.54 17.05 4.66
CA LYS A 187 7.67 16.25 4.15
C LYS A 187 7.15 15.39 3.01
N LYS A 188 7.72 15.59 1.81
CA LYS A 188 7.37 14.79 0.64
C LYS A 188 7.63 13.32 0.97
N ALA A 189 6.63 12.47 0.73
CA ALA A 189 6.81 11.03 0.89
C ALA A 189 7.89 10.53 -0.08
N ASN A 190 8.64 9.50 0.33
CA ASN A 190 9.55 8.82 -0.58
C ASN A 190 8.72 8.03 -1.59
N GLU A 191 8.59 8.57 -2.81
CA GLU A 191 7.77 8.00 -3.87
C GLU A 191 8.18 6.58 -4.23
N ARG A 192 9.49 6.30 -4.25
CA ARG A 192 10.00 4.96 -4.52
C ARG A 192 9.53 3.95 -3.48
N LEU A 193 9.68 4.28 -2.20
CA LEU A 193 9.25 3.41 -1.09
C LEU A 193 7.72 3.27 -1.05
N ALA A 194 6.97 4.34 -1.35
CA ALA A 194 5.52 4.27 -1.48
C ALA A 194 5.09 3.28 -2.58
N THR A 195 5.75 3.32 -3.75
CA THR A 195 5.49 2.37 -4.84
C THR A 195 5.84 0.94 -4.45
N ILE A 196 6.95 0.72 -3.72
CA ILE A 196 7.30 -0.61 -3.20
C ILE A 196 6.28 -1.09 -2.17
N SER A 197 5.67 -0.20 -1.37
CA SER A 197 4.57 -0.57 -0.48
C SER A 197 3.36 -1.07 -1.28
N LEU A 198 3.00 -0.42 -2.38
CA LEU A 198 1.94 -0.91 -3.27
C LEU A 198 2.27 -2.30 -3.81
N LEU A 199 3.50 -2.50 -4.28
CA LEU A 199 3.97 -3.81 -4.76
C LEU A 199 3.90 -4.89 -3.68
N LYS A 200 4.33 -4.58 -2.45
CA LYS A 200 4.24 -5.46 -1.29
C LYS A 200 2.78 -5.84 -1.01
N ILE A 201 1.88 -4.86 -1.04
CA ILE A 201 0.45 -5.11 -0.81
C ILE A 201 -0.09 -6.08 -1.86
N ALA A 202 0.17 -5.81 -3.13
CA ALA A 202 -0.25 -6.68 -4.22
C ALA A 202 0.29 -8.11 -4.06
N TYR A 203 1.59 -8.24 -3.79
CA TYR A 203 2.25 -9.52 -3.56
C TYR A 203 1.62 -10.32 -2.41
N LEU A 204 1.39 -9.68 -1.26
CA LEU A 204 0.80 -10.35 -0.11
C LEU A 204 -0.68 -10.70 -0.33
N MET A 205 -1.46 -9.92 -1.09
CA MET A 205 -2.83 -10.29 -1.47
C MET A 205 -2.84 -11.49 -2.42
N ALA A 206 -1.90 -11.54 -3.36
CA ALA A 206 -1.72 -12.72 -4.21
C ALA A 206 -1.32 -13.95 -3.40
N PHE A 207 -0.36 -13.82 -2.46
CA PHE A 207 -0.01 -14.92 -1.56
C PHE A 207 -1.17 -15.35 -0.66
N GLU A 208 -2.00 -14.42 -0.18
CA GLU A 208 -3.21 -14.76 0.60
C GLU A 208 -4.11 -15.73 -0.19
N LYS A 209 -4.29 -15.44 -1.48
CA LYS A 209 -5.14 -16.25 -2.36
C LYS A 209 -4.46 -17.53 -2.80
N LEU A 210 -3.19 -17.48 -3.19
CA LEU A 210 -2.50 -18.54 -3.93
C LEU A 210 -1.59 -19.42 -3.06
N GLY A 211 -1.21 -18.92 -1.89
CA GLY A 211 -0.36 -19.64 -0.93
C GLY A 211 1.03 -19.95 -1.47
N HIS A 212 1.52 -21.14 -1.12
CA HIS A 212 2.86 -21.60 -1.45
C HIS A 212 3.05 -21.85 -2.94
N LEU A 213 1.96 -21.98 -3.72
CA LEU A 213 2.06 -22.14 -5.17
C LEU A 213 2.71 -20.90 -5.78
N TYR A 214 2.25 -19.72 -5.37
CA TYR A 214 2.84 -18.46 -5.82
C TYR A 214 4.15 -18.15 -5.09
N LEU A 215 4.33 -18.63 -3.86
CA LEU A 215 5.58 -18.43 -3.13
C LEU A 215 6.77 -19.09 -3.83
N PHE A 216 6.63 -20.33 -4.29
CA PHE A 216 7.71 -21.07 -4.94
C PHE A 216 7.79 -20.85 -6.45
N ASN A 217 6.96 -19.95 -6.99
CA ASN A 217 7.11 -19.49 -8.36
C ASN A 217 8.43 -18.69 -8.49
N LYS A 218 9.26 -19.08 -9.47
CA LYS A 218 10.51 -18.39 -9.80
C LYS A 218 10.28 -16.92 -10.13
N ASN A 219 9.19 -16.61 -10.85
CA ASN A 219 8.92 -15.24 -11.30
C ASN A 219 8.51 -14.32 -10.13
N ALA A 220 8.05 -14.89 -9.00
CA ALA A 220 7.72 -14.11 -7.80
C ALA A 220 8.98 -13.72 -6.99
N GLU A 221 10.16 -14.27 -7.32
CA GLU A 221 11.41 -13.99 -6.62
C GLU A 221 11.82 -12.52 -6.76
N ILE A 222 11.81 -11.98 -7.99
CA ILE A 222 12.17 -10.58 -8.24
C ILE A 222 11.32 -9.60 -7.41
N VAL A 223 10.03 -9.92 -7.20
CA VAL A 223 9.11 -9.14 -6.37
C VAL A 223 9.51 -9.20 -4.90
N ARG A 224 9.78 -10.41 -4.38
CA ARG A 224 10.24 -10.60 -3.00
C ARG A 224 11.57 -9.91 -2.75
N GLU A 225 12.52 -10.01 -3.66
CA GLU A 225 13.82 -9.37 -3.54
C GLU A 225 13.66 -7.84 -3.47
N GLN A 226 12.81 -7.26 -4.33
CA GLN A 226 12.53 -5.84 -4.29
C GLN A 226 11.91 -5.39 -2.95
N ILE A 227 11.02 -6.20 -2.37
CA ILE A 227 10.42 -5.92 -1.06
C ILE A 227 11.45 -6.02 0.07
N LYS A 228 12.35 -7.01 0.02
CA LYS A 228 13.43 -7.19 1.01
C LYS A 228 14.46 -6.07 0.97
N PHE A 229 14.78 -5.59 -0.23
CA PHE A 229 15.80 -4.58 -0.48
C PHE A 229 15.17 -3.35 -1.14
N PRO A 230 14.33 -2.60 -0.40
CA PRO A 230 13.51 -1.54 -0.99
C PRO A 230 14.34 -0.36 -1.54
N ASP A 231 15.55 -0.17 -1.01
CA ASP A 231 16.48 0.87 -1.48
C ASP A 231 17.20 0.49 -2.79
N LYS A 232 17.15 -0.80 -3.19
CA LYS A 232 17.72 -1.26 -4.46
C LYS A 232 16.70 -1.09 -5.59
N GLU A 233 17.21 -0.83 -6.79
CA GLU A 233 16.41 -0.74 -8.00
C GLU A 233 16.45 -2.08 -8.76
N ILE A 234 15.75 -3.09 -8.22
CA ILE A 234 15.61 -4.41 -8.85
C ILE A 234 14.49 -4.35 -9.89
N ILE A 235 13.34 -3.81 -9.50
CA ILE A 235 12.22 -3.46 -10.39
C ILE A 235 12.22 -1.95 -10.55
N LYS A 236 12.59 -1.47 -11.74
CA LYS A 236 12.71 -0.02 -12.05
C LYS A 236 11.37 0.69 -11.88
N ASN A 237 10.35 0.21 -12.61
CA ASN A 237 9.02 0.81 -12.65
C ASN A 237 7.98 -0.25 -12.25
N PRO A 238 7.69 -0.42 -10.94
CA PRO A 238 6.53 -1.21 -10.53
C PRO A 238 5.30 -0.56 -11.12
N PHE A 239 4.60 -1.27 -11.99
CA PHE A 239 3.51 -0.68 -12.75
C PHE A 239 2.25 -0.54 -11.93
N TRP A 240 1.63 0.62 -12.09
CA TRP A 240 0.31 0.96 -11.59
C TRP A 240 -0.60 1.31 -12.76
N ILE A 241 -1.80 0.75 -12.79
CA ILE A 241 -2.80 1.17 -13.75
C ILE A 241 -3.65 2.25 -13.10
N ASN A 242 -3.51 3.50 -13.56
CA ASN A 242 -4.43 4.59 -13.19
C ASN A 242 -5.73 4.47 -13.98
N TYR A 243 -6.55 3.48 -13.63
CA TYR A 243 -7.84 3.21 -14.26
C TYR A 243 -8.92 3.02 -13.20
N LYS A 244 -10.14 3.47 -13.51
CA LYS A 244 -11.31 3.23 -12.66
C LYS A 244 -11.83 1.81 -12.89
N PHE A 245 -11.13 0.86 -12.31
CA PHE A 245 -11.56 -0.53 -12.29
C PHE A 245 -12.91 -0.66 -11.55
N PRO A 246 -13.92 -1.36 -12.11
CA PRO A 246 -15.16 -1.64 -11.40
C PRO A 246 -14.97 -2.50 -10.12
N ASP A 247 -16.00 -2.60 -9.28
CA ASP A 247 -15.90 -3.33 -8.00
C ASP A 247 -15.79 -4.85 -8.18
N ASN A 248 -16.31 -5.40 -9.28
CA ASN A 248 -16.31 -6.84 -9.57
C ASN A 248 -14.91 -7.43 -9.83
N ILE A 249 -13.90 -6.58 -9.97
CA ILE A 249 -12.49 -6.95 -10.16
C ILE A 249 -11.61 -6.57 -8.96
N LEU A 250 -12.19 -6.10 -7.85
CA LEU A 250 -11.44 -6.00 -6.59
C LEU A 250 -10.96 -7.38 -6.14
N GLY A 251 -9.66 -7.52 -5.90
CA GLY A 251 -9.01 -8.76 -5.51
C GLY A 251 -7.90 -9.17 -6.46
N VAL A 252 -7.70 -10.47 -6.61
CA VAL A 252 -6.63 -11.06 -7.43
C VAL A 252 -7.23 -11.58 -8.72
N ASN A 253 -6.77 -11.04 -9.85
CA ASN A 253 -7.27 -11.33 -11.20
C ASN A 253 -6.11 -11.72 -12.12
N ILE A 254 -6.44 -12.03 -13.37
CA ILE A 254 -5.48 -12.39 -14.41
C ILE A 254 -5.70 -11.46 -15.60
N ILE A 255 -4.65 -10.81 -16.09
CA ILE A 255 -4.65 -10.23 -17.43
C ILE A 255 -4.38 -11.39 -18.40
N THR A 256 -5.31 -11.68 -19.30
CA THR A 256 -5.21 -12.79 -20.25
C THR A 256 -4.68 -12.35 -21.61
N LYS A 257 -4.93 -11.10 -21.99
CA LYS A 257 -4.45 -10.48 -23.23
C LYS A 257 -4.08 -9.00 -23.04
N PRO A 258 -3.11 -8.49 -23.84
CA PRO A 258 -2.27 -9.23 -24.80
C PRO A 258 -1.24 -10.13 -24.08
N ARG A 259 -0.65 -11.08 -24.80
CA ARG A 259 0.23 -12.13 -24.21
C ARG A 259 1.41 -11.52 -23.46
N GLU A 260 1.98 -10.45 -23.97
CA GLU A 260 3.13 -9.76 -23.40
C GLU A 260 2.79 -9.02 -22.10
N LEU A 261 1.51 -8.73 -21.86
CA LEU A 261 1.01 -8.12 -20.63
C LEU A 261 0.36 -9.13 -19.68
N ARG A 262 0.39 -10.42 -20.03
CA ARG A 262 -0.17 -11.49 -19.22
C ARG A 262 0.50 -11.51 -17.84
N SER A 263 -0.32 -11.34 -16.81
CA SER A 263 0.16 -11.15 -15.45
C SER A 263 -0.97 -11.31 -14.45
N ILE A 264 -0.61 -11.46 -13.17
CA ILE A 264 -1.58 -11.40 -12.09
C ILE A 264 -1.85 -9.91 -11.81
N LEU A 265 -3.12 -9.51 -11.93
CA LEU A 265 -3.58 -8.16 -11.66
C LEU A 265 -4.25 -8.10 -10.30
N VAL A 266 -3.63 -7.41 -9.36
CA VAL A 266 -4.18 -7.22 -8.03
C VAL A 266 -4.77 -5.83 -7.90
N VAL A 267 -6.08 -5.76 -7.68
CA VAL A 267 -6.84 -4.50 -7.54
C VAL A 267 -7.35 -4.39 -6.11
N TYR A 268 -7.06 -3.26 -5.44
CA TYR A 268 -7.46 -3.04 -4.06
C TYR A 268 -7.66 -1.56 -3.75
N ASP A 269 -8.42 -1.31 -2.69
CA ASP A 269 -8.71 0.03 -2.22
C ASP A 269 -7.84 0.39 -1.01
N LEU A 270 -7.23 1.57 -1.05
CA LEU A 270 -6.59 2.21 0.09
C LEU A 270 -7.47 3.35 0.58
N LYS A 271 -7.73 3.41 1.88
CA LYS A 271 -8.69 4.37 2.46
C LYS A 271 -7.97 5.36 3.36
N THR A 272 -8.19 6.65 3.12
CA THR A 272 -7.88 7.70 4.09
C THR A 272 -9.17 8.17 4.76
N LYS A 273 -9.08 9.18 5.63
CA LYS A 273 -10.29 9.86 6.14
C LYS A 273 -11.00 10.69 5.05
N SER A 274 -10.30 10.98 3.96
CA SER A 274 -10.72 11.94 2.94
C SER A 274 -11.25 11.25 1.69
N ASP A 275 -10.64 10.14 1.29
CA ASP A 275 -10.95 9.48 0.02
C ASP A 275 -10.67 7.97 0.03
N THR A 276 -11.11 7.30 -1.03
CA THR A 276 -10.76 5.92 -1.35
C THR A 276 -9.98 5.88 -2.66
N TYR A 277 -8.79 5.31 -2.60
CA TYR A 277 -7.84 5.21 -3.70
C TYR A 277 -7.83 3.78 -4.24
N ARG A 278 -8.36 3.57 -5.44
CA ARG A 278 -8.29 2.28 -6.12
C ARG A 278 -6.94 2.13 -6.82
N ILE A 279 -6.20 1.11 -6.42
CA ILE A 279 -4.88 0.80 -6.95
C ILE A 279 -4.94 -0.55 -7.67
N ALA A 280 -4.22 -0.66 -8.78
CA ALA A 280 -4.06 -1.89 -9.52
C ALA A 280 -2.58 -2.10 -9.84
N ILE A 281 -2.04 -3.22 -9.38
CA ILE A 281 -0.64 -3.59 -9.56
C ILE A 281 -0.56 -4.92 -10.31
N CYS A 282 0.28 -4.96 -11.34
CA CYS A 282 0.64 -6.21 -12.00
C CYS A 282 1.83 -6.87 -11.31
N ILE A 283 1.72 -8.17 -11.07
CA ILE A 283 2.81 -9.03 -10.61
C ILE A 283 2.97 -10.22 -11.57
N PRO A 284 4.16 -10.83 -11.63
CA PRO A 284 4.45 -11.90 -12.59
C PRO A 284 3.51 -13.09 -12.47
N GLY A 285 3.25 -13.74 -13.60
CA GLY A 285 2.51 -14.99 -13.69
C GLY A 285 3.38 -16.23 -13.48
N PHE A 286 2.91 -17.38 -13.98
CA PHE A 286 3.54 -18.69 -13.77
C PHE A 286 4.39 -19.18 -14.95
N SER A 287 4.23 -18.62 -16.14
CA SER A 287 4.92 -19.07 -17.34
C SER A 287 6.37 -18.60 -17.36
N GLU A 288 7.18 -19.23 -18.20
CA GLU A 288 8.55 -18.76 -18.45
C GLU A 288 8.53 -17.32 -18.98
N ASP A 289 9.49 -16.51 -18.52
CA ASP A 289 9.62 -15.08 -18.85
C ASP A 289 8.50 -14.15 -18.35
N ASP A 290 7.55 -14.63 -17.53
CA ASP A 290 6.50 -13.75 -16.97
C ASP A 290 7.07 -12.67 -16.03
N ASP A 291 8.33 -12.77 -15.60
CA ASP A 291 9.05 -11.73 -14.87
C ASP A 291 9.42 -10.52 -15.74
N LYS A 292 9.52 -10.70 -17.07
CA LYS A 292 9.70 -9.61 -18.05
C LYS A 292 8.48 -8.69 -18.17
N ILE A 293 7.39 -8.99 -17.46
CA ILE A 293 6.19 -8.15 -17.41
C ILE A 293 6.49 -6.67 -17.13
N TYR A 294 7.46 -6.38 -16.25
CA TYR A 294 7.81 -5.01 -15.91
C TYR A 294 8.44 -4.24 -17.08
N GLU A 295 9.20 -4.93 -17.93
CA GLU A 295 9.77 -4.38 -19.16
C GLU A 295 8.65 -4.17 -20.20
N ASN A 296 7.84 -5.21 -20.43
CA ASN A 296 6.75 -5.18 -21.40
C ASN A 296 5.74 -4.07 -21.11
N ILE A 297 5.37 -3.90 -19.84
CA ILE A 297 4.48 -2.83 -19.42
C ILE A 297 5.10 -1.46 -19.72
N ASN A 298 6.36 -1.26 -19.36
CA ASN A 298 7.03 0.02 -19.61
C ASN A 298 7.13 0.32 -21.12
N GLU A 299 7.26 -0.70 -21.96
CA GLU A 299 7.33 -0.53 -23.41
C GLU A 299 5.97 -0.32 -24.08
N LYS A 300 4.93 -1.03 -23.64
CA LYS A 300 3.62 -1.03 -24.31
C LYS A 300 2.62 -0.05 -23.71
N LEU A 301 2.61 0.10 -22.39
CA LEU A 301 1.60 0.92 -21.70
C LEU A 301 2.10 2.30 -21.29
N CYS A 302 3.43 2.50 -21.21
CA CYS A 302 4.01 3.79 -20.83
C CYS A 302 4.55 4.59 -22.04
N LYS A 303 4.41 4.09 -23.28
CA LYS A 303 4.79 4.78 -24.51
C LYS A 303 3.54 5.21 -25.30
N GLY A 304 3.27 6.52 -25.35
CA GLY A 304 2.11 7.09 -26.06
C GLY A 304 0.93 7.47 -25.14
N GLU A 305 -0.15 7.97 -25.73
CA GLU A 305 -1.35 8.44 -24.99
C GLU A 305 -2.47 7.37 -24.88
N SER A 306 -2.36 6.25 -25.59
CA SER A 306 -3.39 5.21 -25.62
C SER A 306 -3.09 4.08 -24.64
N PHE A 307 -4.04 3.77 -23.76
CA PHE A 307 -4.03 2.54 -22.96
C PHE A 307 -4.35 1.34 -23.86
N GLU A 308 -3.50 0.31 -23.91
CA GLU A 308 -3.85 -0.92 -24.60
C GLU A 308 -5.06 -1.58 -23.91
N ASN A 309 -6.02 -2.06 -24.70
CA ASN A 309 -7.16 -2.80 -24.16
C ASN A 309 -6.67 -4.15 -23.59
N VAL A 310 -6.75 -4.30 -22.28
CA VAL A 310 -6.45 -5.55 -21.58
C VAL A 310 -7.71 -6.37 -21.35
N GLU A 311 -7.65 -7.67 -21.58
CA GLU A 311 -8.69 -8.60 -21.15
C GLU A 311 -8.36 -9.10 -19.75
N VAL A 312 -9.32 -8.98 -18.82
CA VAL A 312 -9.16 -9.40 -17.43
C VAL A 312 -10.13 -10.53 -17.10
N ASN A 313 -9.61 -11.58 -16.47
CA ASN A 313 -10.36 -12.70 -15.94
C ASN A 313 -10.29 -12.71 -14.40
N ASN A 314 -11.44 -12.89 -13.75
CA ASN A 314 -11.58 -12.82 -12.28
C ASN A 314 -11.69 -14.20 -11.60
N TYR A 315 -11.29 -15.30 -12.27
CA TYR A 315 -11.40 -16.67 -11.76
C TYR A 315 -10.71 -16.86 -10.39
N ILE A 316 -9.48 -16.33 -10.22
CA ILE A 316 -8.77 -16.42 -8.92
C ILE A 316 -9.59 -15.76 -7.80
N ASN A 317 -10.28 -14.66 -8.12
CA ASN A 317 -11.04 -13.93 -7.13
C ASN A 317 -12.35 -14.61 -6.76
N SER A 318 -13.07 -15.10 -7.77
CA SER A 318 -14.44 -15.61 -7.67
C SER A 318 -14.52 -17.08 -7.26
N GLU A 319 -13.66 -17.93 -7.85
CA GLU A 319 -13.78 -19.38 -7.74
C GLU A 319 -12.66 -19.99 -6.87
N TYR A 320 -11.41 -19.53 -7.03
CA TYR A 320 -10.27 -20.18 -6.37
C TYR A 320 -10.26 -19.99 -4.85
N LYS A 321 -10.10 -21.10 -4.13
CA LYS A 321 -10.00 -21.13 -2.67
C LYS A 321 -8.78 -21.96 -2.27
N ILE A 322 -7.79 -21.32 -1.65
CA ILE A 322 -6.58 -21.98 -1.11
C ILE A 322 -6.86 -23.19 -0.18
N LYS A 323 -8.05 -23.22 0.44
CA LYS A 323 -8.49 -24.32 1.31
C LYS A 323 -8.90 -25.58 0.54
N ASN A 324 -9.27 -25.44 -0.73
CA ASN A 324 -9.56 -26.57 -1.59
C ASN A 324 -8.26 -27.03 -2.24
N LEU A 325 -7.60 -28.01 -1.63
CA LEU A 325 -6.27 -28.44 -2.06
C LEU A 325 -6.28 -29.04 -3.47
N GLU A 326 -7.37 -29.69 -3.87
CA GLU A 326 -7.52 -30.28 -5.22
C GLU A 326 -7.48 -29.21 -6.32
N ASP A 327 -7.89 -27.97 -6.01
CA ASP A 327 -7.86 -26.86 -6.95
C ASP A 327 -6.47 -26.25 -7.12
N THR A 328 -5.49 -26.61 -6.26
CA THR A 328 -4.19 -25.92 -6.18
C THR A 328 -3.52 -25.83 -7.56
N PHE A 329 -3.44 -26.93 -8.31
CA PHE A 329 -2.81 -26.94 -9.63
C PHE A 329 -3.76 -26.60 -10.78
N LEU A 330 -5.08 -26.50 -10.53
CA LEU A 330 -6.03 -26.04 -11.55
C LEU A 330 -5.69 -24.63 -12.04
N LEU A 331 -5.14 -23.78 -11.17
CA LEU A 331 -4.71 -22.44 -11.58
C LEU A 331 -3.55 -22.48 -12.57
N VAL A 332 -2.57 -23.37 -12.37
CA VAL A 332 -1.44 -23.52 -13.31
C VAL A 332 -1.97 -24.04 -14.64
N ASN A 333 -2.83 -25.06 -14.62
CA ASN A 333 -3.45 -25.59 -15.83
C ASN A 333 -4.31 -24.53 -16.55
N PHE A 334 -5.05 -23.72 -15.80
CA PHE A 334 -5.82 -22.60 -16.33
C PHE A 334 -4.91 -21.54 -16.96
N TRP A 335 -3.80 -21.22 -16.30
CA TRP A 335 -2.78 -20.29 -16.82
C TRP A 335 -2.17 -20.78 -18.13
N GLU A 336 -1.74 -22.05 -18.17
CA GLU A 336 -1.21 -22.74 -19.35
C GLU A 336 -2.26 -22.83 -20.49
N SER A 337 -3.55 -22.94 -20.19
CA SER A 337 -4.60 -22.97 -21.22
C SER A 337 -4.66 -21.68 -22.06
N PHE A 338 -4.16 -20.56 -21.53
CA PHE A 338 -3.99 -19.34 -22.31
C PHE A 338 -2.71 -19.36 -23.17
N VAL A 339 -1.74 -20.20 -22.83
CA VAL A 339 -0.51 -20.43 -23.62
C VAL A 339 -0.82 -21.33 -24.82
N GLU A 340 -1.62 -22.39 -24.63
CA GLU A 340 -1.90 -23.42 -25.65
C GLU A 340 -3.00 -23.06 -26.66
N LYS A 341 -3.95 -22.16 -26.33
CA LYS A 341 -5.07 -21.79 -27.22
C LYS A 341 -4.74 -20.71 -28.26
N GLN A 342 -3.47 -20.61 -28.65
CA GLN A 342 -2.95 -19.69 -29.65
C GLN A 342 -1.90 -20.42 -30.49
#